data_AF-A0A1F6NY66-F1
#
_entry.id   AF-A0A1F6NY66-F1
#
_cell.length_a   1.000
_cell.length_b   1.000
_cell.length_c   1.000
_cell.angle_alpha   90.00
_cell.angle_beta   90.00
_cell.angle_gamma   90.00
#
_symmetry.space_group_name_H-M   'P 1'
#
loop_
_entity.id
_entity.type
_entity.pdbx_description
1 polymer ?
#
loop_
_entity_poly.entity_id
_entity_poly.type
_entity_poly.pdbx_seq_one_letter_code
_entity_poly.pdbx_strand_id
1 'polypeptide(L)'
;MKKIIILQNNGGRLANQLWNFASIYGYCLSRGYECENYSFFRYAEYFDFKISNKFVNFLFFKLLKVFGVKFTKALYFIYSTIVKLLNPALVVRAESEEFLLPPSVIVATTHATTIKKIDAAQGGHFYFCGWLFRNPVALTKYRQQIILAFSPREKYKNRVDDFLKNLRSEYKNIVGVHIRQGDYQSWLGGQYYFTSQEVRVILDDYLRNSKYFSAETCFVLCSDGAIDKTQFNGLNYRLGPGTEIEDLYALAGSNLIIGSNSTFGGWAAYYGNIPMITFSRNKINWPESINKV
;
A
#
# COMPACT_ATOMS: atom_id res chain seq x y z
N MET A 1 24.04 -15.15 -7.70
CA MET A 1 22.63 -14.67 -7.77
C MET A 1 22.64 -13.14 -7.76
N LYS A 2 21.75 -12.47 -8.51
CA LYS A 2 21.63 -11.01 -8.47
C LYS A 2 20.70 -10.57 -7.36
N LYS A 3 20.97 -9.39 -6.81
CA LYS A 3 20.18 -8.78 -5.74
C LYS A 3 19.76 -7.37 -6.11
N ILE A 4 18.46 -7.09 -6.02
CA ILE A 4 17.92 -5.74 -6.13
C ILE A 4 17.68 -5.21 -4.73
N ILE A 5 18.31 -4.06 -4.42
CA ILE A 5 18.20 -3.38 -3.14
C ILE A 5 17.44 -2.07 -3.37
N ILE A 6 16.25 -1.95 -2.80
CA ILE A 6 15.51 -0.69 -2.79
C ILE A 6 16.15 0.21 -1.72
N LEU A 7 16.97 1.13 -2.18
CA LEU A 7 17.80 1.99 -1.34
C LEU A 7 17.05 3.27 -0.95
N GLN A 8 16.16 3.76 -1.81
CA GLN A 8 15.42 4.99 -1.55
C GLN A 8 14.05 4.94 -2.22
N ASN A 9 13.02 5.41 -1.53
CA ASN A 9 11.63 5.45 -2.01
C ASN A 9 11.11 6.88 -2.25
N ASN A 10 11.98 7.90 -2.14
CA ASN A 10 11.67 9.33 -2.30
C ASN A 10 10.49 9.84 -1.46
N GLY A 11 10.16 9.18 -0.34
CA GLY A 11 9.08 9.57 0.55
C GLY A 11 7.86 8.65 0.46
N GLY A 12 6.68 9.20 0.75
CA GLY A 12 5.43 8.44 0.80
C GLY A 12 5.16 7.73 2.13
N ARG A 13 3.88 7.45 2.36
CA ARG A 13 3.37 6.65 3.49
C ARG A 13 3.39 5.17 3.14
N LEU A 14 2.91 4.32 4.06
CA LEU A 14 2.96 2.86 3.98
C LEU A 14 2.58 2.32 2.59
N ALA A 15 1.38 2.64 2.09
CA ALA A 15 0.88 2.09 0.83
C ALA A 15 1.67 2.56 -0.41
N ASN A 16 2.18 3.79 -0.45
CA ASN A 16 3.05 4.23 -1.55
C ASN A 16 4.30 3.35 -1.63
N GLN A 17 4.89 3.04 -0.47
CA GLN A 17 6.07 2.19 -0.39
C GLN A 17 5.76 0.73 -0.71
N LEU A 18 4.59 0.23 -0.30
CA LEU A 18 4.12 -1.12 -0.64
C LEU A 18 3.97 -1.30 -2.15
N TRP A 19 3.35 -0.36 -2.87
CA TRP A 19 3.22 -0.41 -4.32
C TRP A 19 4.55 -0.43 -5.07
N ASN A 20 5.47 0.45 -4.67
CA ASN A 20 6.81 0.50 -5.25
C ASN A 20 7.58 -0.80 -4.97
N PHE A 21 7.51 -1.29 -3.72
CA PHE A 21 8.16 -2.52 -3.33
C PHE A 21 7.58 -3.73 -4.07
N ALA A 22 6.26 -3.87 -4.16
CA ALA A 22 5.61 -4.97 -4.88
C ALA A 22 5.95 -4.96 -6.37
N SER A 23 6.06 -3.78 -7.00
CA SER A 23 6.44 -3.65 -8.41
C SER A 23 7.87 -4.17 -8.66
N ILE A 24 8.81 -3.81 -7.78
CA ILE A 24 10.21 -4.24 -7.86
C ILE A 24 10.35 -5.71 -7.46
N TYR A 25 9.61 -6.16 -6.45
CA TYR A 25 9.57 -7.56 -6.03
C TYR A 25 9.05 -8.45 -7.16
N GLY A 26 7.98 -8.03 -7.84
CA GLY A 26 7.46 -8.72 -9.02
C GLY A 26 8.46 -8.82 -10.18
N TYR A 27 9.29 -7.79 -10.38
CA TYR A 27 10.43 -7.87 -11.31
C TYR A 27 11.44 -8.92 -10.86
N CYS A 28 11.81 -8.93 -9.58
CA CYS A 28 12.75 -9.90 -9.02
C CYS A 28 12.24 -11.34 -9.17
N LEU A 29 10.95 -11.58 -8.89
CA LEU A 29 10.30 -12.87 -9.13
C LEU A 29 10.41 -13.31 -10.60
N SER A 30 10.19 -12.38 -11.53
CA SER A 30 10.26 -12.68 -12.98
C SER A 30 11.66 -13.07 -13.48
N ARG A 31 12.70 -12.72 -12.73
CA ARG A 31 14.10 -12.96 -13.09
C ARG A 31 14.83 -13.93 -12.15
N GLY A 32 14.18 -14.39 -11.09
CA GLY A 32 14.84 -15.18 -10.04
C GLY A 32 15.90 -14.39 -9.28
N TYR A 33 15.70 -13.09 -9.07
CA TYR A 33 16.60 -12.24 -8.29
C TYR A 33 16.17 -12.18 -6.83
N GLU A 34 17.13 -11.91 -5.93
CA GLU A 34 16.83 -11.53 -4.56
C GLU A 34 16.34 -10.08 -4.50
N CYS A 35 15.43 -9.80 -3.58
CA CYS A 35 14.89 -8.46 -3.37
C CYS A 35 14.96 -8.09 -1.89
N GLU A 36 15.58 -6.96 -1.58
CA GLU A 36 15.61 -6.39 -0.23
C GLU A 36 15.22 -4.91 -0.28
N ASN A 37 14.50 -4.43 0.73
CA ASN A 37 14.09 -3.03 0.81
C ASN A 37 14.66 -2.35 2.05
N TYR A 38 15.82 -1.73 1.89
CA TYR A 38 16.51 -1.05 2.99
C TYR A 38 15.75 0.21 3.41
N SER A 39 15.04 0.85 2.48
CA SER A 39 14.29 2.07 2.75
C SER A 39 12.98 1.86 3.52
N PHE A 40 12.57 0.60 3.72
CA PHE A 40 11.30 0.23 4.35
C PHE A 40 11.37 0.11 5.87
N PHE A 41 12.51 0.44 6.49
CA PHE A 41 12.77 0.25 7.92
C PHE A 41 11.68 0.80 8.85
N ARG A 42 11.01 1.89 8.46
CA ARG A 42 9.92 2.52 9.23
C ARG A 42 8.71 1.61 9.46
N TYR A 43 8.46 0.73 8.51
CA TYR A 43 7.29 -0.16 8.48
C TYR A 43 7.70 -1.61 8.67
N ALA A 44 8.98 -1.86 8.98
CA ALA A 44 9.51 -3.20 9.12
C ALA A 44 8.96 -3.97 10.32
N GLU A 45 8.31 -3.31 11.27
CA GLU A 45 7.62 -4.01 12.36
C GLU A 45 6.34 -4.71 11.90
N TYR A 46 5.76 -4.28 10.77
CA TYR A 46 4.50 -4.80 10.23
C TYR A 46 4.68 -6.09 9.43
N PHE A 47 5.88 -6.38 8.94
CA PHE A 47 6.14 -7.49 8.01
C PHE A 47 7.40 -8.27 8.37
N ASP A 48 7.54 -9.48 7.82
CA ASP A 48 8.70 -10.35 8.02
C ASP A 48 9.67 -10.34 6.83
N PHE A 49 9.91 -9.14 6.27
CA PHE A 49 10.91 -8.96 5.23
C PHE A 49 12.33 -9.21 5.77
N LYS A 50 13.10 -10.04 5.05
CA LYS A 50 14.47 -10.38 5.42
C LYS A 50 15.45 -9.33 4.90
N ILE A 51 16.36 -8.91 5.78
CA ILE A 51 17.52 -8.07 5.45
C ILE A 51 18.78 -8.88 5.72
N SER A 52 19.48 -9.28 4.66
CA SER A 52 20.64 -10.17 4.77
C SER A 52 21.87 -9.44 5.31
N ASN A 53 22.00 -8.14 5.01
CA ASN A 53 23.10 -7.32 5.50
C ASN A 53 22.92 -7.05 7.01
N LYS A 54 23.76 -7.71 7.83
CA LYS A 54 23.70 -7.61 9.29
C LYS A 54 23.90 -6.18 9.81
N PHE A 55 24.75 -5.39 9.18
CA PHE A 55 24.99 -4.00 9.56
C PHE A 55 23.75 -3.14 9.32
N VAL A 56 23.16 -3.21 8.11
CA VAL A 56 21.93 -2.48 7.75
C VAL A 56 20.77 -2.89 8.66
N ASN A 57 20.60 -4.21 8.88
CA ASN A 57 19.55 -4.73 9.76
C ASN A 57 19.72 -4.21 11.21
N PHE A 58 20.93 -4.27 11.75
CA PHE A 58 21.19 -3.76 13.10
C PHE A 58 20.93 -2.25 13.19
N LEU A 59 21.51 -1.47 12.28
CA LEU A 59 21.51 -0.01 12.35
C LEU A 59 20.13 0.61 12.11
N PHE A 60 19.36 0.09 11.15
CA PHE A 60 18.11 0.72 10.71
C PHE A 60 16.85 -0.02 11.15
N PHE A 61 16.91 -1.32 11.38
CA PHE A 61 15.72 -2.13 11.70
C PHE A 61 15.65 -2.46 13.20
N LYS A 62 16.79 -2.74 13.84
CA LYS A 62 16.84 -3.01 15.29
C LYS A 62 16.95 -1.73 16.12
N LEU A 63 17.90 -0.86 15.81
CA LEU A 63 18.15 0.37 16.58
C LEU A 63 17.09 1.47 16.39
N LEU A 64 16.20 1.34 15.38
CA LEU A 64 15.04 2.22 15.21
C LEU A 64 14.19 2.33 16.48
N LYS A 65 14.05 1.21 17.21
CA LYS A 65 13.27 1.15 18.45
C LYS A 65 13.91 1.94 19.60
N VAL A 66 15.20 2.24 19.51
CA VAL A 66 15.98 2.94 20.54
C VAL A 66 16.06 4.43 20.24
N PHE A 67 16.45 4.79 19.02
CA PHE A 67 16.69 6.20 18.65
C PHE A 67 15.47 6.90 18.02
N GLY A 68 14.42 6.15 17.74
CA GLY A 68 13.20 6.65 17.12
C GLY A 68 13.33 6.95 15.62
N VAL A 69 12.18 7.25 15.01
CA VAL A 69 12.04 7.36 13.54
C VAL A 69 12.78 8.57 12.96
N LYS A 70 12.78 9.72 13.66
CA LYS A 70 13.39 10.97 13.14
C LYS A 70 14.90 10.83 12.99
N PHE A 71 15.59 10.38 14.02
CA PHE A 71 17.03 10.16 14.00
C PHE A 71 17.43 9.09 12.98
N THR A 72 16.73 7.95 12.99
CA THR A 72 17.01 6.83 12.07
C THR A 72 16.86 7.27 10.61
N LYS A 73 15.87 8.12 10.29
CA LYS A 73 15.71 8.71 8.95
C LYS A 73 16.90 9.58 8.54
N ALA A 74 17.38 10.45 9.43
CA ALA A 74 18.53 11.31 9.15
C ALA A 74 19.80 10.47 8.90
N LEU A 75 20.05 9.48 9.75
CA LEU A 75 21.17 8.55 9.57
C LEU A 75 21.05 7.74 8.27
N TYR A 76 19.85 7.26 7.95
CA TYR A 76 19.59 6.52 6.72
C TYR A 76 19.79 7.39 5.47
N PHE A 77 19.43 8.67 5.54
CA PHE A 77 19.66 9.61 4.45
C PHE A 77 21.16 9.77 4.16
N ILE A 78 21.99 9.90 5.20
CA ILE A 78 23.46 9.96 5.06
C ILE A 78 23.98 8.65 4.46
N TYR A 79 23.58 7.50 5.04
CA TYR A 79 23.97 6.18 4.55
C TYR A 79 23.63 5.98 3.06
N SER A 80 22.38 6.22 2.67
CA SER A 80 21.94 6.06 1.28
C SER A 80 22.66 7.02 0.34
N THR A 81 22.98 8.23 0.78
CA THR A 81 23.78 9.19 0.00
C THR A 81 25.19 8.67 -0.25
N ILE A 82 25.87 8.17 0.79
CA ILE A 82 27.21 7.58 0.67
C ILE A 82 27.19 6.37 -0.27
N VAL A 83 26.22 5.45 -0.11
CA VAL A 83 26.11 4.27 -0.99
C VAL A 83 25.97 4.68 -2.46
N LYS A 84 25.15 5.70 -2.77
CA LYS A 84 24.98 6.22 -4.13
C LYS A 84 26.27 6.84 -4.68
N LEU A 85 27.00 7.60 -3.88
CA LEU A 85 28.25 8.24 -4.29
C LEU A 85 29.36 7.22 -4.55
N LEU A 86 29.44 6.16 -3.76
CA LEU A 86 30.44 5.10 -3.92
C LEU A 86 30.09 4.12 -5.07
N ASN A 87 28.82 4.02 -5.48
CA ASN A 87 28.36 3.02 -6.44
C ASN A 87 27.48 3.59 -7.57
N PRO A 88 27.85 4.70 -8.23
CA PRO A 88 26.97 5.41 -9.16
C PRO A 88 26.51 4.54 -10.34
N ALA A 89 27.37 3.65 -10.83
CA ALA A 89 27.06 2.75 -11.96
C ALA A 89 26.04 1.64 -11.61
N LEU A 90 25.82 1.37 -10.32
CA LEU A 90 24.88 0.35 -9.83
C LEU A 90 23.52 0.94 -9.44
N VAL A 91 23.37 2.27 -9.52
CA VAL A 91 22.15 2.96 -9.12
C VAL A 91 21.19 3.09 -10.30
N VAL A 92 19.94 2.67 -10.10
CA VAL A 92 18.82 2.82 -11.02
C VAL A 92 17.84 3.82 -10.42
N ARG A 93 17.43 4.82 -11.20
CA ARG A 93 16.58 5.93 -10.72
C ARG A 93 15.21 5.94 -11.38
N ALA A 94 14.18 6.21 -10.58
CA ALA A 94 12.79 6.43 -11.03
C ALA A 94 12.15 7.57 -10.20
N GLU A 95 12.53 8.81 -10.52
CA GLU A 95 12.20 9.99 -9.70
C GLU A 95 11.05 10.82 -10.28
N SER A 96 11.14 11.21 -11.55
CA SER A 96 10.20 12.13 -12.22
C SER A 96 9.22 11.44 -13.16
N GLU A 97 9.58 10.29 -13.71
CA GLU A 97 8.77 9.54 -14.66
C GLU A 97 8.64 8.07 -14.26
N GLU A 98 7.58 7.43 -14.76
CA GLU A 98 7.34 6.01 -14.50
C GLU A 98 8.41 5.14 -15.14
N PHE A 99 9.06 4.31 -14.31
CA PHE A 99 9.98 3.28 -14.74
C PHE A 99 9.23 1.95 -14.76
N LEU A 100 8.79 1.55 -15.95
CA LEU A 100 8.18 0.23 -16.16
C LEU A 100 9.24 -0.87 -16.07
N LEU A 101 8.99 -1.86 -15.21
CA LEU A 101 9.85 -3.01 -15.01
C LEU A 101 9.29 -4.24 -15.75
N PRO A 102 10.16 -5.13 -16.29
CA PRO A 102 9.73 -6.41 -16.82
C PRO A 102 8.96 -7.23 -15.78
N PRO A 103 7.96 -8.03 -16.19
CA PRO A 103 7.57 -8.32 -17.57
C PRO A 103 6.63 -7.27 -18.18
N SER A 104 6.41 -6.11 -17.55
CA SER A 104 5.70 -5.02 -18.21
C SER A 104 6.51 -4.47 -19.38
N VAL A 105 5.82 -4.09 -20.46
CA VAL A 105 6.48 -3.59 -21.68
C VAL A 105 7.13 -2.24 -21.38
N ILE A 106 8.43 -2.15 -21.64
CA ILE A 106 9.21 -0.93 -21.42
C ILE A 106 9.08 -0.05 -22.67
N VAL A 107 8.47 1.12 -22.52
CA VAL A 107 8.28 2.07 -23.62
C VAL A 107 9.52 2.93 -23.84
N ALA A 108 10.17 3.38 -22.77
CA ALA A 108 11.35 4.25 -22.85
C ALA A 108 12.64 3.46 -23.16
N THR A 109 13.34 3.83 -24.24
CA THR A 109 14.59 3.17 -24.69
C THR A 109 15.70 3.19 -23.64
N THR A 110 15.77 4.26 -22.84
CA THR A 110 16.73 4.42 -21.73
C THR A 110 16.49 3.38 -20.63
N HIS A 111 15.24 3.19 -20.20
CA HIS A 111 14.85 2.18 -19.22
C HIS A 111 15.15 0.77 -19.74
N ALA A 112 14.85 0.50 -21.01
CA ALA A 112 15.11 -0.81 -21.63
C ALA A 112 16.62 -1.13 -21.65
N THR A 113 17.46 -0.14 -21.94
CA THR A 113 18.92 -0.29 -21.92
C THR A 113 19.43 -0.57 -20.51
N THR A 114 18.92 0.12 -19.49
CA THR A 114 19.29 -0.12 -18.09
C THR A 114 18.93 -1.54 -17.64
N ILE A 115 17.72 -2.00 -17.96
CA ILE A 115 17.30 -3.37 -17.65
C ILE A 115 18.16 -4.41 -18.37
N LYS A 116 18.48 -4.20 -19.66
CA LYS A 116 19.39 -5.09 -20.40
C LYS A 116 20.76 -5.18 -19.74
N LYS A 117 21.31 -4.08 -19.22
CA LYS A 117 22.59 -4.08 -18.48
C LYS A 117 22.51 -4.90 -17.20
N ILE A 118 21.43 -4.75 -16.43
CA ILE A 118 21.19 -5.55 -15.21
C ILE A 118 21.06 -7.04 -15.57
N ASP A 119 20.28 -7.35 -16.61
CA ASP A 119 20.03 -8.72 -17.04
C ASP A 119 21.30 -9.39 -17.63
N ALA A 120 22.19 -8.63 -18.28
CA ALA A 120 23.46 -9.13 -18.81
C ALA A 120 24.57 -9.33 -17.76
N ALA A 121 24.46 -8.71 -16.58
CA ALA A 121 25.47 -8.89 -15.53
C ALA A 121 25.55 -10.36 -15.07
N GLN A 122 26.74 -10.85 -14.70
CA GLN A 122 26.91 -12.22 -14.20
C GLN A 122 26.45 -12.40 -12.74
N GLY A 123 26.30 -11.30 -11.99
CA GLY A 123 25.91 -11.30 -10.59
C GLY A 123 25.97 -9.88 -10.01
N GLY A 124 25.94 -9.78 -8.68
CA GLY A 124 26.11 -8.51 -7.96
C GLY A 124 24.79 -7.92 -7.44
N HIS A 125 24.88 -6.68 -6.96
CA HIS A 125 23.75 -5.92 -6.42
C HIS A 125 23.50 -4.65 -7.21
N PHE A 126 22.23 -4.25 -7.31
CA PHE A 126 21.80 -2.99 -7.92
C PHE A 126 20.91 -2.22 -6.96
N TYR A 127 21.09 -0.90 -6.91
CA TYR A 127 20.40 -0.02 -5.98
C TYR A 127 19.27 0.73 -6.69
N PHE A 128 18.04 0.45 -6.32
CA PHE A 128 16.86 1.10 -6.88
C PHE A 128 16.50 2.29 -6.00
N CYS A 129 16.45 3.47 -6.61
CA CYS A 129 16.20 4.75 -5.96
C CYS A 129 15.04 5.47 -6.64
N GLY A 130 13.95 5.71 -5.91
CA GLY A 130 12.77 6.37 -6.44
C GLY A 130 11.47 5.69 -6.04
N TRP A 131 10.36 6.34 -6.35
CA TRP A 131 9.01 5.85 -6.04
C TRP A 131 8.22 5.43 -7.29
N LEU A 132 8.71 5.75 -8.49
CA LEU A 132 7.97 5.56 -9.73
C LEU A 132 8.29 4.23 -10.45
N PHE A 133 8.80 3.22 -9.75
CA PHE A 133 8.90 1.89 -10.33
C PHE A 133 7.51 1.26 -10.43
N ARG A 134 7.13 0.79 -11.63
CA ARG A 134 5.81 0.24 -11.92
C ARG A 134 5.93 -1.10 -12.63
N ASN A 135 5.05 -2.03 -12.29
CA ASN A 135 5.05 -3.33 -12.93
C ASN A 135 3.65 -3.98 -12.93
N PRO A 136 2.67 -3.39 -13.64
CA PRO A 136 1.30 -3.90 -13.66
C PRO A 136 1.22 -5.39 -14.09
N VAL A 137 2.06 -5.81 -15.05
CA VAL A 137 2.06 -7.21 -15.51
C VAL A 137 2.55 -8.17 -14.41
N ALA A 138 3.60 -7.82 -13.66
CA ALA A 138 4.04 -8.64 -12.53
C ALA A 138 3.05 -8.64 -11.37
N LEU A 139 2.43 -7.49 -11.06
CA LEU A 139 1.45 -7.36 -9.99
C LEU A 139 0.27 -8.31 -10.21
N THR A 140 -0.16 -8.49 -11.46
CA THR A 140 -1.16 -9.49 -11.83
C THR A 140 -0.59 -10.90 -11.84
N LYS A 141 0.52 -11.14 -12.56
CA LYS A 141 1.08 -12.48 -12.77
C LYS A 141 1.55 -13.17 -11.49
N TYR A 142 2.15 -12.42 -10.56
CA TYR A 142 2.74 -12.95 -9.33
C TYR A 142 1.95 -12.56 -8.07
N ARG A 143 0.66 -12.27 -8.22
CA ARG A 143 -0.18 -11.77 -7.13
C ARG A 143 -0.11 -12.66 -5.89
N GLN A 144 -0.21 -13.98 -6.05
CA GLN A 144 -0.17 -14.91 -4.92
C GLN A 144 1.15 -14.84 -4.13
N GLN A 145 2.29 -14.81 -4.82
CA GLN A 145 3.60 -14.67 -4.20
C GLN A 145 3.74 -13.30 -3.51
N ILE A 146 3.19 -12.25 -4.11
CA ILE A 146 3.20 -10.90 -3.55
C ILE A 146 2.36 -10.85 -2.26
N ILE A 147 1.10 -11.29 -2.27
CA ILE A 147 0.26 -11.23 -1.06
C ILE A 147 0.83 -12.08 0.09
N LEU A 148 1.47 -13.22 -0.23
CA LEU A 148 2.16 -14.04 0.77
C LEU A 148 3.36 -13.31 1.36
N ALA A 149 4.26 -12.78 0.51
CA ALA A 149 5.44 -12.07 0.97
C ALA A 149 5.10 -10.77 1.74
N PHE A 150 3.97 -10.16 1.41
CA PHE A 150 3.47 -8.93 2.01
C PHE A 150 2.35 -9.21 3.03
N SER A 151 2.29 -10.42 3.60
CA SER A 151 1.40 -10.69 4.72
C SER A 151 1.92 -9.99 5.98
N PRO A 152 1.04 -9.35 6.77
CA PRO A 152 1.45 -8.70 7.99
C PRO A 152 1.82 -9.75 9.03
N ARG A 153 2.65 -9.37 10.01
CA ARG A 153 3.00 -10.26 11.13
C ARG A 153 1.76 -10.77 11.84
N GLU A 154 1.85 -12.00 12.36
CA GLU A 154 0.77 -12.70 13.06
C GLU A 154 0.04 -11.85 14.10
N LYS A 155 0.76 -11.02 14.88
CA LYS A 155 0.11 -10.15 15.88
C LYS A 155 -0.91 -9.17 15.28
N TYR A 156 -0.66 -8.63 14.09
CA TYR A 156 -1.60 -7.71 13.41
C TYR A 156 -2.65 -8.51 12.66
N LYS A 157 -2.23 -9.59 11.99
CA LYS A 157 -3.13 -10.49 11.27
C LYS A 157 -4.23 -11.02 12.19
N ASN A 158 -3.88 -11.54 13.36
CA ASN A 158 -4.84 -12.08 14.33
C ASN A 158 -5.83 -11.02 14.81
N ARG A 159 -5.36 -9.79 15.10
CA ARG A 159 -6.25 -8.69 15.51
C ARG A 159 -7.24 -8.30 14.42
N VAL A 160 -6.80 -8.27 13.17
CA VAL A 160 -7.67 -8.01 12.01
C VAL A 160 -8.66 -9.15 11.79
N ASP A 161 -8.18 -10.40 11.86
CA ASP A 161 -9.01 -11.59 11.67
C ASP A 161 -10.10 -11.67 12.74
N ASP A 162 -9.76 -11.44 14.01
CA ASP A 162 -10.73 -11.41 15.12
C ASP A 162 -11.77 -10.29 14.93
N PHE A 163 -11.31 -9.09 14.56
CA PHE A 163 -12.19 -7.95 14.26
C PHE A 163 -13.20 -8.28 13.16
N LEU A 164 -12.72 -8.82 12.03
CA LEU A 164 -13.57 -9.17 10.90
C LEU A 164 -14.46 -10.38 11.18
N LYS A 165 -13.98 -11.37 11.94
CA LYS A 165 -14.77 -12.55 12.34
C LYS A 165 -15.98 -12.16 13.16
N ASN A 166 -15.80 -11.25 14.12
CA ASN A 166 -16.92 -10.73 14.92
C ASN A 166 -17.96 -10.04 14.03
N LEU A 167 -17.52 -9.18 13.11
CA LEU A 167 -18.42 -8.52 12.17
C LEU A 167 -19.17 -9.50 11.27
N ARG A 168 -18.49 -10.52 10.73
CA ARG A 168 -19.10 -11.52 9.84
C ARG A 168 -20.11 -12.43 10.57
N SER A 169 -20.06 -12.49 11.90
CA SER A 169 -21.06 -13.22 12.68
C SER A 169 -22.39 -12.47 12.80
N GLU A 170 -22.37 -11.14 12.62
CA GLU A 170 -23.54 -10.26 12.77
C GLU A 170 -24.05 -9.74 11.42
N TYR A 171 -23.15 -9.50 10.47
CA TYR A 171 -23.45 -8.78 9.23
C TYR A 171 -23.08 -9.61 7.99
N LYS A 172 -23.97 -9.60 7.00
CA LYS A 172 -23.75 -10.27 5.71
C LYS A 172 -22.81 -9.49 4.80
N ASN A 173 -22.76 -8.16 4.99
CA ASN A 173 -22.06 -7.25 4.11
C ASN A 173 -21.19 -6.29 4.91
N ILE A 174 -19.88 -6.42 4.77
CA ILE A 174 -18.90 -5.54 5.41
C ILE A 174 -18.32 -4.63 4.34
N VAL A 175 -18.58 -3.33 4.49
CA VAL A 175 -18.10 -2.30 3.57
C VAL A 175 -16.97 -1.54 4.24
N GLY A 176 -15.76 -1.65 3.70
CA GLY A 176 -14.62 -0.84 4.13
C GLY A 176 -14.80 0.60 3.65
N VAL A 177 -14.75 1.57 4.55
CA VAL A 177 -14.86 3.00 4.24
C VAL A 177 -13.54 3.68 4.53
N HIS A 178 -12.80 4.04 3.47
CA HIS A 178 -11.49 4.69 3.60
C HIS A 178 -11.62 6.20 3.42
N ILE A 179 -11.43 6.96 4.50
CA ILE A 179 -11.57 8.42 4.52
C ILE A 179 -10.19 9.06 4.70
N ARG A 180 -9.63 9.56 3.60
CA ARG A 180 -8.37 10.31 3.64
C ARG A 180 -8.65 11.78 3.88
N GLN A 181 -8.25 12.30 5.04
CA GLN A 181 -8.41 13.70 5.42
C GLN A 181 -7.09 14.46 5.38
N GLY A 182 -6.05 13.95 6.04
CA GLY A 182 -4.86 14.70 6.46
C GLY A 182 -4.33 15.71 5.43
N ASP A 183 -3.48 15.26 4.51
CA ASP A 183 -2.95 16.10 3.43
C ASP A 183 -4.01 16.49 2.39
N TYR A 184 -5.14 15.77 2.34
CA TYR A 184 -6.18 15.98 1.34
C TYR A 184 -6.96 17.27 1.55
N GLN A 185 -6.94 17.84 2.76
CA GLN A 185 -7.53 19.16 3.05
C GLN A 185 -7.01 20.27 2.12
N SER A 186 -5.72 20.23 1.76
CA SER A 186 -5.10 21.25 0.90
C SER A 186 -4.59 20.71 -0.43
N TRP A 187 -4.38 19.39 -0.54
CA TRP A 187 -3.87 18.77 -1.77
C TRP A 187 -4.84 18.95 -2.95
N LEU A 188 -4.30 19.45 -4.07
CA LEU A 188 -5.06 19.79 -5.28
C LEU A 188 -6.30 20.65 -4.99
N GLY A 189 -6.14 21.66 -4.13
CA GLY A 189 -7.23 22.57 -3.76
C GLY A 189 -8.34 21.93 -2.94
N GLY A 190 -8.07 20.79 -2.29
CA GLY A 190 -9.07 20.10 -1.45
C GLY A 190 -10.07 19.26 -2.25
N GLN A 191 -9.89 19.08 -3.56
CA GLN A 191 -10.88 18.38 -4.40
C GLN A 191 -11.16 16.93 -3.96
N TYR A 192 -10.18 16.28 -3.31
CA TYR A 192 -10.28 14.91 -2.80
C TYR A 192 -10.61 14.82 -1.32
N TYR A 193 -10.79 15.96 -0.64
CA TYR A 193 -11.25 16.01 0.74
C TYR A 193 -12.76 15.75 0.78
N PHE A 194 -13.18 14.83 1.64
CA PHE A 194 -14.59 14.53 1.90
C PHE A 194 -14.85 14.58 3.40
N THR A 195 -15.86 15.36 3.79
CA THR A 195 -16.35 15.46 5.16
C THR A 195 -17.15 14.21 5.55
N SER A 196 -17.35 13.99 6.86
CA SER A 196 -18.18 12.88 7.34
C SER A 196 -19.62 12.95 6.81
N GLN A 197 -20.15 14.15 6.62
CA GLN A 197 -21.48 14.37 6.04
C GLN A 197 -21.54 13.96 4.55
N GLU A 198 -20.54 14.34 3.75
CA GLU A 198 -20.49 13.93 2.33
C GLU A 198 -20.31 12.41 2.19
N VAL A 199 -19.47 11.81 3.05
CA VAL A 199 -19.32 10.36 3.10
C VAL A 199 -20.65 9.70 3.45
N ARG A 200 -21.40 10.23 4.43
CA ARG A 200 -22.73 9.72 4.79
C ARG A 200 -23.67 9.67 3.58
N VAL A 201 -23.75 10.73 2.79
CA VAL A 201 -24.58 10.78 1.57
C VAL A 201 -24.20 9.66 0.59
N ILE A 202 -22.91 9.40 0.41
CA ILE A 202 -22.41 8.32 -0.45
C ILE A 202 -22.82 6.94 0.09
N LEU A 203 -22.75 6.73 1.41
CA LEU A 203 -23.13 5.45 2.02
C LEU A 203 -24.65 5.18 1.93
N ASP A 204 -25.48 6.21 2.12
CA ASP A 204 -26.92 6.08 1.89
C ASP A 204 -27.23 5.77 0.42
N ASP A 205 -26.49 6.38 -0.51
CA ASP A 205 -26.65 6.10 -1.94
C ASP A 205 -26.23 4.68 -2.30
N TYR A 206 -25.14 4.19 -1.72
CA TYR A 206 -24.74 2.79 -1.84
C TYR A 206 -25.86 1.84 -1.39
N LEU A 207 -26.47 2.07 -0.22
CA LEU A 207 -27.54 1.23 0.29
C LEU A 207 -28.76 1.22 -0.64
N ARG A 208 -29.11 2.35 -1.27
CA ARG A 208 -30.21 2.42 -2.25
C ARG A 208 -29.93 1.65 -3.55
N ASN A 209 -28.67 1.51 -3.93
CA ASN A 209 -28.27 0.91 -5.21
C ASN A 209 -27.70 -0.52 -5.06
N SER A 210 -27.39 -0.95 -3.85
CA SER A 210 -26.94 -2.31 -3.55
C SER A 210 -28.13 -3.24 -3.29
N LYS A 211 -27.89 -4.55 -3.38
CA LYS A 211 -28.88 -5.58 -2.96
C LYS A 211 -28.99 -5.76 -1.44
N TYR A 212 -28.16 -5.06 -0.66
CA TYR A 212 -28.03 -5.26 0.78
C TYR A 212 -28.84 -4.22 1.55
N PHE A 213 -29.51 -4.67 2.61
CA PHE A 213 -30.21 -3.77 3.51
C PHE A 213 -29.26 -3.17 4.57
N SER A 214 -29.64 -2.02 5.12
CA SER A 214 -28.88 -1.36 6.21
C SER A 214 -28.69 -2.29 7.43
N ALA A 215 -29.71 -3.08 7.77
CA ALA A 215 -29.66 -4.03 8.88
C ALA A 215 -28.62 -5.15 8.70
N GLU A 216 -28.24 -5.47 7.45
CA GLU A 216 -27.30 -6.55 7.12
C GLU A 216 -25.90 -6.03 6.79
N THR A 217 -25.75 -4.70 6.71
CA THR A 217 -24.53 -4.03 6.25
C THR A 217 -23.85 -3.32 7.40
N CYS A 218 -22.56 -3.59 7.62
CA CYS A 218 -21.72 -2.82 8.53
C CYS A 218 -20.65 -2.03 7.77
N PHE A 219 -20.52 -0.74 8.09
CA PHE A 219 -19.46 0.11 7.55
C PHE A 219 -18.26 0.15 8.50
N VAL A 220 -17.08 -0.25 8.02
CA VAL A 220 -15.81 -0.17 8.76
C VAL A 220 -15.10 1.11 8.37
N LEU A 221 -15.16 2.12 9.24
CA LEU A 221 -14.62 3.46 8.97
C LEU A 221 -13.14 3.56 9.36
N CYS A 222 -12.25 3.69 8.37
CA CYS A 222 -10.82 3.92 8.56
C CYS A 222 -10.45 5.32 8.06
N SER A 223 -9.84 6.14 8.91
CA SER A 223 -9.49 7.53 8.60
C SER A 223 -8.15 7.94 9.18
N ASP A 224 -7.42 8.79 8.46
CA ASP A 224 -6.19 9.44 8.98
C ASP A 224 -6.45 10.80 9.65
N GLY A 225 -7.72 11.18 9.79
CA GLY A 225 -8.20 12.35 10.52
C GLY A 225 -9.48 12.07 11.31
N ALA A 226 -10.03 13.10 11.96
CA ALA A 226 -11.19 12.98 12.82
C ALA A 226 -12.47 12.62 12.06
N ILE A 227 -13.25 11.69 12.62
CA ILE A 227 -14.56 11.29 12.09
C ILE A 227 -15.63 11.90 12.99
N ASP A 228 -16.54 12.68 12.42
CA ASP A 228 -17.76 13.10 13.11
C ASP A 228 -18.75 11.94 13.10
N LYS A 229 -18.80 11.23 14.23
CA LYS A 229 -19.63 10.04 14.43
C LYS A 229 -21.12 10.31 14.32
N THR A 230 -21.56 11.54 14.61
CA THR A 230 -22.98 11.89 14.61
C THR A 230 -23.61 11.78 13.21
N GLN A 231 -22.81 11.95 12.16
CA GLN A 231 -23.25 11.81 10.76
C GLN A 231 -23.66 10.37 10.41
N PHE A 232 -23.14 9.38 11.14
CA PHE A 232 -23.38 7.96 10.86
C PHE A 232 -24.48 7.35 11.75
N ASN A 233 -25.22 8.18 12.50
CA ASN A 233 -26.36 7.72 13.30
C ASN A 233 -27.40 7.00 12.41
N GLY A 234 -27.89 5.86 12.88
CA GLY A 234 -28.85 5.02 12.14
C GLY A 234 -28.22 4.05 11.13
N LEU A 235 -26.89 4.09 10.94
CA LEU A 235 -26.16 3.05 10.22
C LEU A 235 -25.46 2.11 11.21
N ASN A 236 -25.30 0.84 10.84
CA ASN A 236 -24.37 -0.04 11.54
C ASN A 236 -22.95 0.32 11.10
N TYR A 237 -22.11 0.76 12.03
CA TYR A 237 -20.70 1.02 11.74
C TYR A 237 -19.79 0.59 12.88
N ARG A 238 -18.52 0.37 12.55
CA ARG A 238 -17.40 0.27 13.50
C ARG A 238 -16.26 1.16 13.00
N LEU A 239 -15.48 1.68 13.93
CA LEU A 239 -14.18 2.27 13.56
C LEU A 239 -13.20 1.14 13.23
N GLY A 240 -12.24 1.42 12.37
CA GLY A 240 -11.14 0.50 12.10
C GLY A 240 -10.38 0.09 13.37
N PRO A 241 -9.64 -1.04 13.35
CA PRO A 241 -8.97 -1.57 14.54
C PRO A 241 -7.94 -0.61 15.17
N GLY A 242 -7.49 0.42 14.44
CA GLY A 242 -6.91 1.63 15.04
C GLY A 242 -5.43 1.87 14.74
N THR A 243 -4.73 0.96 14.06
CA THR A 243 -3.38 1.22 13.53
C THR A 243 -3.39 1.23 12.01
N GLU A 244 -2.46 1.95 11.37
CA GLU A 244 -2.42 2.06 9.90
C GLU A 244 -2.32 0.71 9.20
N ILE A 245 -1.66 -0.29 9.82
CA ILE A 245 -1.56 -1.64 9.25
C ILE A 245 -2.84 -2.43 9.49
N GLU A 246 -3.44 -2.36 10.67
CA GLU A 246 -4.68 -3.11 10.95
C GLU A 246 -5.86 -2.53 10.15
N ASP A 247 -5.95 -1.21 10.01
CA ASP A 247 -6.95 -0.55 9.18
C ASP A 247 -6.78 -0.94 7.70
N LEU A 248 -5.54 -1.00 7.19
CA LEU A 248 -5.27 -1.40 5.80
C LEU A 248 -5.76 -2.82 5.51
N TYR A 249 -5.51 -3.75 6.42
CA TYR A 249 -5.88 -5.16 6.24
C TYR A 249 -7.33 -5.45 6.64
N ALA A 250 -7.94 -4.64 7.52
CA ALA A 250 -9.38 -4.67 7.76
C ALA A 250 -10.14 -4.25 6.51
N LEU A 251 -9.71 -3.17 5.84
CA LEU A 251 -10.25 -2.79 4.52
C LEU A 251 -10.08 -3.90 3.49
N ALA A 252 -8.89 -4.54 3.44
CA ALA A 252 -8.62 -5.62 2.50
C ALA A 252 -9.47 -6.88 2.75
N GLY A 253 -9.95 -7.07 3.99
CA GLY A 253 -10.82 -8.18 4.36
C GLY A 253 -12.32 -7.87 4.28
N SER A 254 -12.73 -6.66 3.91
CA SER A 254 -14.12 -6.31 3.63
C SER A 254 -14.64 -6.98 2.36
N ASN A 255 -15.95 -6.93 2.10
CA ASN A 255 -16.52 -7.40 0.82
C ASN A 255 -16.24 -6.41 -0.32
N LEU A 256 -16.19 -5.11 0.00
CA LEU A 256 -15.82 -4.04 -0.91
C LEU A 256 -15.28 -2.83 -0.16
N ILE A 257 -14.61 -1.94 -0.88
CA ILE A 257 -14.13 -0.66 -0.34
C ILE A 257 -14.86 0.49 -1.05
N ILE A 258 -15.36 1.45 -0.28
CA ILE A 258 -15.79 2.77 -0.78
C ILE A 258 -14.90 3.81 -0.12
N GLY A 259 -14.12 4.59 -0.87
CA GLY A 259 -13.16 5.45 -0.22
C GLY A 259 -12.48 6.50 -1.07
N SER A 260 -11.64 7.32 -0.43
CA SER A 260 -10.82 8.32 -1.12
C SER A 260 -9.95 7.67 -2.20
N ASN A 261 -9.78 8.36 -3.34
CA ASN A 261 -8.86 7.97 -4.41
C ASN A 261 -7.40 8.02 -3.90
N SER A 262 -6.93 6.91 -3.33
CA SER A 262 -5.69 6.85 -2.57
C SER A 262 -5.00 5.51 -2.76
N THR A 263 -3.66 5.53 -2.74
CA THR A 263 -2.84 4.33 -2.80
C THR A 263 -3.13 3.36 -1.64
N PHE A 264 -3.61 3.86 -0.50
CA PHE A 264 -3.98 3.05 0.66
C PHE A 264 -5.17 2.14 0.38
N GLY A 265 -6.30 2.72 -0.05
CA GLY A 265 -7.47 1.95 -0.49
C GLY A 265 -7.15 1.04 -1.68
N GLY A 266 -6.35 1.54 -2.64
CA GLY A 266 -5.94 0.75 -3.80
C GLY A 266 -5.12 -0.49 -3.42
N TRP A 267 -4.19 -0.36 -2.46
CA TRP A 267 -3.41 -1.50 -1.97
C TRP A 267 -4.31 -2.52 -1.26
N ALA A 268 -5.22 -2.05 -0.39
CA ALA A 268 -6.17 -2.93 0.30
C ALA A 268 -7.04 -3.72 -0.70
N ALA A 269 -7.56 -3.04 -1.72
CA ALA A 269 -8.35 -3.67 -2.78
C ALA A 269 -7.54 -4.74 -3.55
N TYR A 270 -6.30 -4.41 -3.93
CA TYR A 270 -5.39 -5.34 -4.59
C TYR A 270 -5.07 -6.56 -3.72
N TYR A 271 -4.77 -6.35 -2.43
CA TYR A 271 -4.45 -7.42 -1.48
C TYR A 271 -5.66 -8.32 -1.21
N GLY A 272 -6.84 -7.73 -1.00
CA GLY A 272 -8.10 -8.43 -0.76
C GLY A 272 -8.69 -9.11 -1.99
N ASN A 273 -8.29 -8.69 -3.19
CA ASN A 273 -8.98 -9.03 -4.45
C ASN A 273 -10.45 -8.58 -4.46
N ILE A 274 -10.72 -7.40 -3.92
CA ILE A 274 -12.08 -6.88 -3.74
C ILE A 274 -12.27 -5.58 -4.52
N PRO A 275 -13.50 -5.26 -4.94
CA PRO A 275 -13.77 -4.02 -5.65
C PRO A 275 -13.52 -2.80 -4.76
N MET A 276 -13.04 -1.72 -5.37
CA MET A 276 -12.93 -0.40 -4.75
C MET A 276 -13.70 0.62 -5.58
N ILE A 277 -14.58 1.36 -4.92
CA ILE A 277 -15.32 2.48 -5.48
C ILE A 277 -14.76 3.76 -4.87
N THR A 278 -14.29 4.68 -5.72
CA THR A 278 -13.76 5.95 -5.24
C THR A 278 -14.88 6.93 -4.93
N PHE A 279 -14.73 7.71 -3.86
CA PHE A 279 -15.60 8.86 -3.62
C PHE A 279 -15.62 9.79 -4.83
N SER A 280 -16.80 10.34 -5.11
CA SER A 280 -17.05 11.28 -6.18
C SER A 280 -18.03 12.34 -5.68
N ARG A 281 -17.77 13.60 -6.03
CA ARG A 281 -18.72 14.71 -5.82
C ARG A 281 -19.88 14.66 -6.82
N ASN A 282 -19.65 14.03 -7.97
CA ASN A 282 -20.67 13.71 -8.95
C ASN A 282 -21.35 12.38 -8.61
N LYS A 283 -22.54 12.15 -9.17
CA LYS A 283 -23.26 10.89 -9.03
C LYS A 283 -22.35 9.69 -9.34
N ILE A 284 -22.30 8.73 -8.42
CA ILE A 284 -21.56 7.49 -8.61
C ILE A 284 -22.41 6.54 -9.45
N ASN A 285 -21.87 6.06 -10.56
CA ASN A 285 -22.47 4.97 -11.31
C ASN A 285 -22.03 3.66 -10.64
N TRP A 286 -22.91 3.12 -9.80
CA TRP A 286 -22.64 1.91 -9.03
C TRP A 286 -22.48 0.68 -9.95
N PRO A 287 -21.28 0.06 -10.00
CA PRO A 287 -21.06 -1.11 -10.84
C PRO A 287 -21.67 -2.37 -10.22
N GLU A 288 -22.00 -3.37 -11.04
CA GLU A 288 -22.53 -4.67 -10.56
C GLU A 288 -21.63 -5.35 -9.52
N SER A 289 -20.33 -5.04 -9.52
CA SER A 289 -19.38 -5.57 -8.55
C SER A 289 -19.74 -5.26 -7.09
N ILE A 290 -20.56 -4.25 -6.81
CA ILE A 290 -21.02 -3.96 -5.43
C ILE A 290 -21.93 -5.06 -4.86
N ASN A 291 -22.43 -5.96 -5.71
CA ASN A 291 -23.30 -7.06 -5.34
C ASN A 291 -22.58 -8.42 -5.34
N LYS A 292 -21.26 -8.45 -5.60
CA LYS A 292 -20.46 -9.69 -5.54
C LYS A 292 -20.29 -10.11 -4.08
N VAL A 293 -20.55 -11.39 -3.82
CA VAL A 293 -20.41 -12.04 -2.51
C VAL A 293 -18.99 -12.57 -2.38
#